data_AF-A0A949HAC1-F1
#
_entry.id   AF-A0A949HAC1-F1
#
_cell.length_a   1.000
_cell.length_b   1.000
_cell.length_c   1.000
_cell.angle_alpha   90.00
_cell.angle_beta   90.00
_cell.angle_gamma   90.00
#
_symmetry.space_group_name_H-M   'P 1'
#
loop_
_entity.id
_entity.type
_entity.pdbx_description
1 polymer ?
#
loop_
_entity_poly.entity_id
_entity_poly.type
_entity_poly.pdbx_seq_one_letter_code
_entity_poly.pdbx_strand_id
1 'polypeptide(L)'
;LLASKFLMDAGLVLTLGLLTTAIALPNDAGALRTAARSLLRSSRATAAVTATATLAFAFATTADVMGVGLAEVARSLSFFESLLAQTSLGHSMLWQLGLLLGYGLLCQFTARVTSALLLLPVLLGVVVARASTGHSGNSAWHMAAIEAWAIHIGALCVWMGVIAVVAWRGRSAGDDLAAPTLQRLSELLRTCMILVLLSGTASALVRLTRPMDLLTSRYGALLTAKVALSVALVAGFTTLLRRTDADRARGRWLTLHLLGLTLTTAVAVVLSRTAPPFDPDAGIGDFSPLRQSLGFAPPPAPTPADILWAQSRPDVFWLLVAALGAWAYLRGARTLRRRGDTWSRGRTAAWLAGLATLTYATSGPLGTYGHIFFSAHMAQHLLLVMVAPLLLVAGAPMTLALRALPANRAQTGAREWLLVLLHSRYTRIAAHPLVSFANFVGGFFILYFSGAFEALMRSHAGHLLMQAHFLASGYLFFLVVIGADPAPRQLPAPARAGLALLAAPFHAVFSVIVMQGNAVLAAGYFTPLAAAYKIDPLHDQYVGSSLGWAFGEVPMVVAIVIAVTRWVRADAREAARFDKWDDEQRARGETAERASAAE
;
A
#
# COMPACT_ATOMS: atom_id res chain seq x y z
N LEU A 1 -26.34 14.69 9.73
CA LEU A 1 -25.28 14.52 8.69
C LEU A 1 -23.93 15.14 9.10
N LEU A 2 -23.86 16.45 9.43
CA LEU A 2 -22.58 17.11 9.78
C LEU A 2 -21.91 16.55 11.04
N ALA A 3 -22.68 16.28 12.10
CA ALA A 3 -22.15 15.74 13.36
C ALA A 3 -21.55 14.33 13.18
N SER A 4 -22.24 13.43 12.48
CA SER A 4 -21.73 12.07 12.21
C SER A 4 -20.47 12.11 11.35
N LYS A 5 -20.41 13.00 10.34
CA LYS A 5 -19.20 13.21 9.54
C LYS A 5 -18.02 13.69 10.39
N PHE A 6 -18.24 14.69 11.26
CA PHE A 6 -17.19 15.20 12.14
C PHE A 6 -16.66 14.12 13.10
N LEU A 7 -17.55 13.37 13.74
CA LEU A 7 -17.17 12.29 14.65
C LEU A 7 -16.41 11.17 13.94
N MET A 8 -16.80 10.85 12.71
CA MET A 8 -16.11 9.87 11.88
C MET A 8 -14.68 10.35 11.53
N ASP A 9 -14.52 11.59 11.04
CA ASP A 9 -13.22 12.11 10.64
C ASP A 9 -12.29 12.33 11.86
N ALA A 10 -12.80 12.89 12.96
CA ALA A 10 -12.05 13.08 14.20
C ALA A 10 -11.68 11.74 14.86
N GLY A 11 -12.60 10.78 14.84
CA GLY A 11 -12.37 9.42 15.34
C GLY A 11 -11.22 8.74 14.60
N LEU A 12 -11.19 8.82 13.27
CA LEU A 12 -10.12 8.24 12.45
C LEU A 12 -8.75 8.87 12.76
N VAL A 13 -8.67 10.19 12.91
CA VAL A 13 -7.45 10.91 13.32
C VAL A 13 -6.92 10.36 14.66
N LEU A 14 -7.81 10.21 15.64
CA LEU A 14 -7.44 9.69 16.96
C LEU A 14 -7.04 8.21 16.90
N THR A 15 -7.77 7.37 16.17
CA THR A 15 -7.46 5.94 16.03
C THR A 15 -6.07 5.74 15.44
N LEU A 16 -5.74 6.41 14.34
CA LEU A 16 -4.42 6.37 13.70
C LEU A 16 -3.32 6.95 14.60
N GLY A 17 -3.58 8.09 15.23
CA GLY A 17 -2.62 8.72 16.16
C GLY A 17 -2.27 7.84 17.36
N LEU A 18 -3.28 7.20 17.96
CA LEU A 18 -3.13 6.30 19.10
C LEU A 18 -2.36 5.03 18.71
N LEU A 19 -2.69 4.41 17.58
CA LEU A 19 -1.97 3.23 17.07
C LEU A 19 -0.50 3.57 16.80
N THR A 20 -0.27 4.64 16.05
CA THR A 20 1.08 5.08 15.67
C THR A 20 1.95 5.39 16.89
N THR A 21 1.38 6.07 17.88
CA THR A 21 2.07 6.36 19.13
C THR A 21 2.34 5.08 19.92
N ALA A 22 1.37 4.16 19.99
CA ALA A 22 1.55 2.86 20.65
C ALA A 22 2.70 2.03 20.04
N ILE A 23 2.85 2.09 18.72
CA ILE A 23 3.95 1.43 17.99
C ILE A 23 5.29 2.10 18.33
N ALA A 24 5.34 3.43 18.38
CA ALA A 24 6.59 4.15 18.66
C ALA A 24 7.13 3.98 20.09
N LEU A 25 6.26 3.64 21.05
CA LEU A 25 6.64 3.46 22.45
C LEU A 25 7.65 2.32 22.66
N PRO A 26 8.44 2.35 23.76
CA PRO A 26 9.33 1.26 24.13
C PRO A 26 8.59 -0.07 24.30
N ASN A 27 9.27 -1.16 23.94
CA ASN A 27 8.75 -2.53 24.00
C ASN A 27 9.81 -3.47 24.56
N ASP A 28 9.38 -4.59 25.13
CA ASP A 28 10.26 -5.59 25.73
C ASP A 28 10.39 -6.78 24.78
N ALA A 29 11.48 -6.82 24.01
CA ALA A 29 11.71 -7.83 22.97
C ALA A 29 10.50 -8.02 22.02
N GLY A 30 9.88 -6.91 21.62
CA GLY A 30 8.68 -6.88 20.76
C GLY A 30 7.35 -7.02 21.49
N ALA A 31 7.32 -7.32 22.79
CA ALA A 31 6.09 -7.31 23.59
C ALA A 31 5.71 -5.89 23.99
N LEU A 32 4.44 -5.53 23.82
CA LEU A 32 3.94 -4.20 24.16
C LEU A 32 3.85 -4.03 25.69
N ARG A 33 4.39 -2.91 26.20
CA ARG A 33 4.27 -2.48 27.60
C ARG A 33 2.86 -1.97 27.93
N THR A 34 2.57 -1.78 29.22
CA THR A 34 1.28 -1.32 29.73
C THR A 34 0.82 0.00 29.10
N ALA A 35 1.72 0.96 28.91
CA ALA A 35 1.40 2.23 28.26
C ALA A 35 0.97 2.06 26.80
N ALA A 36 1.71 1.27 26.01
CA ALA A 36 1.35 0.97 24.63
C ALA A 36 0.03 0.19 24.53
N ARG A 37 -0.22 -0.77 25.43
CA ARG A 37 -1.51 -1.48 25.51
C ARG A 37 -2.68 -0.55 25.90
N SER A 38 -2.44 0.44 26.77
CA SER A 38 -3.44 1.47 27.11
C SER A 38 -3.81 2.31 25.89
N LEU A 39 -2.82 2.72 25.09
CA LEU A 39 -3.06 3.44 23.84
C LEU A 39 -3.80 2.58 22.81
N LEU A 40 -3.47 1.30 22.67
CA LEU A 40 -4.21 0.38 21.80
C LEU A 40 -5.67 0.20 22.23
N ARG A 41 -5.94 0.06 23.54
CA ARG A 41 -7.32 0.01 24.05
C ARG A 41 -8.10 1.29 23.71
N SER A 42 -7.45 2.44 23.83
CA SER A 42 -8.03 3.74 23.44
C SER A 42 -8.23 3.82 21.93
N SER A 43 -7.29 3.30 21.14
CA SER A 43 -7.38 3.24 19.68
C SER A 43 -8.56 2.36 19.24
N ARG A 44 -8.77 1.21 19.88
CA ARG A 44 -9.94 0.36 19.66
C ARG A 44 -11.26 1.08 20.01
N ALA A 45 -11.30 1.79 21.14
CA ALA A 45 -12.51 2.54 21.53
C ALA A 45 -12.84 3.64 20.52
N THR A 46 -11.84 4.41 20.08
CA THR A 46 -12.02 5.42 19.03
C THR A 46 -12.40 4.82 17.68
N ALA A 47 -11.89 3.63 17.33
CA ALA A 47 -12.30 2.92 16.13
C ALA A 47 -13.77 2.48 16.19
N ALA A 48 -14.26 2.03 17.36
CA ALA A 48 -15.66 1.70 17.56
C ALA A 48 -16.56 2.94 17.43
N VAL A 49 -16.16 4.08 18.02
CA VAL A 49 -16.86 5.36 17.84
C VAL A 49 -16.90 5.76 16.36
N THR A 50 -15.77 5.58 15.65
CA THR A 50 -15.67 5.88 14.21
C THR A 50 -16.58 4.98 13.39
N ALA A 51 -16.67 3.68 13.72
CA ALA A 51 -17.56 2.73 13.06
C ALA A 51 -19.04 3.11 13.25
N THR A 52 -19.44 3.44 14.48
CA THR A 52 -20.80 3.92 14.78
C THR A 52 -21.10 5.23 14.05
N ALA A 53 -20.14 6.17 14.01
CA ALA A 53 -20.29 7.42 13.28
C ALA A 53 -20.40 7.20 11.77
N THR A 54 -19.67 6.22 11.21
CA THR A 54 -19.75 5.82 9.79
C THR A 54 -21.14 5.26 9.47
N LEU A 55 -21.68 4.38 10.32
CA LEU A 55 -23.03 3.85 10.16
C LEU A 55 -24.09 4.97 10.23
N ALA A 56 -24.00 5.85 11.23
CA ALA A 56 -24.89 7.01 11.34
C ALA A 56 -24.76 7.97 10.15
N PHE A 57 -23.57 8.11 9.58
CA PHE A 57 -23.33 8.88 8.36
C PHE A 57 -23.99 8.22 7.14
N ALA A 58 -23.92 6.89 7.01
CA ALA A 58 -24.57 6.15 5.93
C ALA A 58 -26.11 6.30 5.97
N PHE A 59 -26.72 6.15 7.16
CA PHE A 59 -28.16 6.40 7.35
C PHE A 59 -28.56 7.83 7.01
N ALA A 60 -27.80 8.82 7.49
CA ALA A 60 -28.05 10.22 7.19
C ALA A 60 -27.89 10.54 5.70
N THR A 61 -26.93 9.91 5.03
CA THR A 61 -26.72 10.07 3.59
C THR A 61 -27.85 9.44 2.79
N THR A 62 -28.36 8.28 3.22
CA THR A 62 -29.51 7.64 2.59
C THR A 62 -30.75 8.53 2.66
N ALA A 63 -31.03 9.08 3.85
CA ALA A 63 -32.14 10.01 4.06
C ALA A 63 -32.03 11.26 3.17
N ASP A 64 -30.83 11.84 3.07
CA ASP A 64 -30.54 13.02 2.26
C ASP A 64 -30.69 12.74 0.75
N VAL A 65 -30.14 11.63 0.26
CA VAL A 65 -30.19 11.23 -1.17
C VAL A 65 -31.60 10.87 -1.60
N MET A 66 -32.37 10.18 -0.75
CA MET A 66 -33.72 9.73 -1.07
C MET A 66 -34.80 10.78 -0.74
N GLY A 67 -34.44 11.87 -0.07
CA GLY A 67 -35.39 12.93 0.33
C GLY A 67 -36.40 12.49 1.39
N VAL A 68 -36.07 11.48 2.20
CA VAL A 68 -36.96 10.89 3.22
C VAL A 68 -36.44 11.11 4.64
N GLY A 69 -37.30 10.95 5.65
CA GLY A 69 -36.90 11.08 7.05
C GLY A 69 -36.02 9.94 7.54
N LEU A 70 -35.15 10.18 8.54
CA LEU A 70 -34.31 9.13 9.16
C LEU A 70 -35.14 7.95 9.71
N ALA A 71 -36.31 8.23 10.29
CA ALA A 71 -37.22 7.20 10.79
C ALA A 71 -37.84 6.34 9.67
N GLU A 72 -37.92 6.86 8.45
CA GLU A 72 -38.42 6.15 7.29
C GLU A 72 -37.36 5.21 6.72
N VAL A 73 -36.11 5.67 6.62
CA VAL A 73 -34.95 4.81 6.30
C VAL A 73 -34.81 3.68 7.33
N ALA A 74 -35.00 3.97 8.62
CA ALA A 74 -34.92 2.95 9.67
C ALA A 74 -36.05 1.92 9.62
N ARG A 75 -37.24 2.30 9.12
CA ARG A 75 -38.39 1.39 8.95
C ARG A 75 -38.30 0.57 7.68
N SER A 76 -37.69 1.10 6.62
CA SER A 76 -37.55 0.43 5.32
C SER A 76 -36.09 0.34 4.92
N LEU A 77 -35.44 -0.76 5.31
CA LEU A 77 -34.03 -1.01 5.00
C LEU A 77 -33.74 -1.14 3.50
N SER A 78 -34.76 -1.30 2.65
CA SER A 78 -34.60 -1.32 1.19
C SER A 78 -33.95 -0.06 0.63
N PHE A 79 -34.22 1.13 1.20
CA PHE A 79 -33.55 2.37 0.81
C PHE A 79 -32.04 2.31 1.11
N PHE A 80 -31.70 1.75 2.27
CA PHE A 80 -30.33 1.59 2.73
C PHE A 80 -29.59 0.54 1.90
N GLU A 81 -30.23 -0.61 1.64
CA GLU A 81 -29.71 -1.66 0.77
C GLU A 81 -29.48 -1.17 -0.66
N SER A 82 -30.39 -0.37 -1.21
CA SER A 82 -30.24 0.24 -2.54
C SER A 82 -28.98 1.10 -2.62
N LEU A 83 -28.78 2.01 -1.65
CA LEU A 83 -27.56 2.82 -1.59
C LEU A 83 -26.31 1.93 -1.48
N LEU A 84 -26.32 0.95 -0.57
CA LEU A 84 -25.16 0.12 -0.27
C LEU A 84 -24.77 -0.83 -1.41
N ALA A 85 -25.74 -1.42 -2.10
CA ALA A 85 -25.51 -2.43 -3.13
C ALA A 85 -25.34 -1.83 -4.54
N GLN A 86 -25.92 -0.66 -4.80
CA GLN A 86 -25.95 -0.10 -6.16
C GLN A 86 -24.99 1.07 -6.35
N THR A 87 -24.48 1.69 -5.28
CA THR A 87 -23.62 2.87 -5.39
C THR A 87 -22.19 2.62 -4.91
N SER A 88 -21.22 3.25 -5.59
CA SER A 88 -19.81 3.24 -5.18
C SER A 88 -19.59 3.88 -3.80
N LEU A 89 -20.42 4.88 -3.46
CA LEU A 89 -20.46 5.51 -2.14
C LEU A 89 -20.83 4.50 -1.05
N GLY A 90 -21.90 3.74 -1.27
CA GLY A 90 -22.36 2.69 -0.38
C GLY A 90 -21.33 1.57 -0.19
N HIS A 91 -20.74 1.07 -1.26
CA HIS A 91 -19.64 0.10 -1.20
C HIS A 91 -18.44 0.62 -0.38
N SER A 92 -18.06 1.89 -0.55
CA SER A 92 -16.96 2.51 0.19
C SER A 92 -17.28 2.61 1.69
N MET A 93 -18.52 2.92 2.05
CA MET A 93 -18.97 2.93 3.46
C MET A 93 -18.96 1.52 4.07
N LEU A 94 -19.37 0.50 3.32
CA LEU A 94 -19.29 -0.90 3.75
C LEU A 94 -17.85 -1.34 4.02
N TRP A 95 -16.93 -1.04 3.09
CA TRP A 95 -15.50 -1.29 3.27
C TRP A 95 -14.96 -0.59 4.52
N GLN A 96 -15.30 0.69 4.71
CA GLN A 96 -14.88 1.46 5.86
C GLN A 96 -15.37 0.82 7.18
N LEU A 97 -16.64 0.41 7.24
CA LEU A 97 -17.24 -0.23 8.40
C LEU A 97 -16.59 -1.59 8.69
N GLY A 98 -16.47 -2.45 7.67
CA GLY A 98 -15.87 -3.78 7.79
C GLY A 98 -14.41 -3.72 8.27
N LEU A 99 -13.62 -2.80 7.72
CA LEU A 99 -12.22 -2.59 8.13
C LEU A 99 -12.11 -2.05 9.55
N LEU A 100 -12.98 -1.14 9.99
CA LEU A 100 -12.97 -0.63 11.36
C LEU A 100 -13.37 -1.71 12.39
N LEU A 101 -14.36 -2.54 12.06
CA LEU A 101 -14.77 -3.68 12.89
C LEU A 101 -13.66 -4.74 12.97
N GLY A 102 -13.07 -5.09 11.83
CA GLY A 102 -11.92 -5.99 11.73
C GLY A 102 -10.72 -5.46 12.51
N TYR A 103 -10.42 -4.15 12.39
CA TYR A 103 -9.38 -3.48 13.18
C TYR A 103 -9.66 -3.61 14.68
N GLY A 104 -10.89 -3.33 15.13
CA GLY A 104 -11.27 -3.44 16.53
C GLY A 104 -11.09 -4.86 17.09
N LEU A 105 -11.44 -5.88 16.30
CA LEU A 105 -11.27 -7.29 16.64
C LEU A 105 -9.77 -7.67 16.70
N LEU A 106 -8.99 -7.34 15.68
CA LEU A 106 -7.56 -7.65 15.63
C LEU A 106 -6.78 -6.92 16.73
N CYS A 107 -7.18 -5.69 17.06
CA CYS A 107 -6.60 -4.91 18.13
C CYS A 107 -6.77 -5.59 19.50
N GLN A 108 -7.84 -6.37 19.72
CA GLN A 108 -8.06 -7.12 20.97
C GLN A 108 -6.96 -8.14 21.24
N PHE A 109 -6.43 -8.77 20.18
CA PHE A 109 -5.43 -9.84 20.27
C PHE A 109 -3.99 -9.33 20.08
N THR A 110 -3.82 -8.01 20.07
CA THR A 110 -2.54 -7.35 19.79
C THR A 110 -1.72 -7.19 21.07
N ALA A 111 -0.80 -8.14 21.29
CA ALA A 111 0.14 -8.12 22.42
C ALA A 111 1.58 -7.73 22.02
N ARG A 112 1.88 -7.75 20.72
CA ARG A 112 3.22 -7.50 20.18
C ARG A 112 3.21 -6.32 19.22
N VAL A 113 4.34 -5.65 19.15
CA VAL A 113 4.61 -4.52 18.25
C VAL A 113 4.44 -4.92 16.79
N THR A 114 4.85 -6.13 16.41
CA THR A 114 4.66 -6.67 15.06
C THR A 114 3.18 -6.82 14.71
N SER A 115 2.37 -7.32 15.64
CA SER A 115 0.92 -7.38 15.47
C SER A 115 0.32 -5.98 15.30
N ALA A 116 0.79 -4.99 16.07
CA ALA A 116 0.32 -3.61 15.98
C ALA A 116 0.69 -2.96 14.63
N LEU A 117 1.90 -3.20 14.12
CA LEU A 117 2.31 -2.75 12.78
C LEU A 117 1.39 -3.28 11.67
N LEU A 118 0.93 -4.52 11.78
CA LEU A 118 0.02 -5.14 10.81
C LEU A 118 -1.40 -4.55 10.85
N LEU A 119 -1.71 -3.73 11.85
CA LEU A 119 -2.97 -2.98 11.87
C LEU A 119 -2.90 -1.67 11.05
N LEU A 120 -1.69 -1.16 10.75
CA LEU A 120 -1.54 0.07 9.96
C LEU A 120 -2.14 -0.07 8.54
N PRO A 121 -1.90 -1.15 7.78
CA PRO A 121 -2.54 -1.35 6.48
C PRO A 121 -4.08 -1.38 6.56
N VAL A 122 -4.64 -1.93 7.64
CA VAL A 122 -6.10 -1.97 7.86
C VAL A 122 -6.65 -0.54 7.97
N LEU A 123 -6.03 0.30 8.80
CA LEU A 123 -6.44 1.71 8.93
C LEU A 123 -6.13 2.54 7.68
N LEU A 124 -5.07 2.22 6.93
CA LEU A 124 -4.82 2.85 5.63
C LEU A 124 -5.94 2.49 4.63
N GLY A 125 -6.44 1.25 4.65
CA GLY A 125 -7.63 0.87 3.89
C GLY A 125 -8.87 1.69 4.27
N VAL A 126 -9.06 1.98 5.57
CA VAL A 126 -10.13 2.88 6.04
C VAL A 126 -9.94 4.29 5.47
N VAL A 127 -8.71 4.80 5.43
CA VAL A 127 -8.39 6.10 4.81
C VAL A 127 -8.69 6.12 3.31
N VAL A 128 -8.33 5.07 2.57
CA VAL A 128 -8.60 4.95 1.12
C VAL A 128 -10.11 4.89 0.87
N ALA A 129 -10.84 4.06 1.61
CA ALA A 129 -12.30 4.00 1.54
C ALA A 129 -12.92 5.37 1.85
N ARG A 130 -12.38 6.08 2.85
CA ARG A 130 -12.85 7.42 3.21
C ARG A 130 -12.54 8.47 2.15
N ALA A 131 -11.36 8.43 1.53
CA ALA A 131 -10.99 9.31 0.43
C ALA A 131 -11.85 9.04 -0.83
N SER A 132 -12.36 7.83 -0.98
CA SER A 132 -13.27 7.47 -2.08
C SER A 132 -14.68 8.07 -1.92
N THR A 133 -15.05 8.57 -0.73
CA THR A 133 -16.37 9.17 -0.46
C THR A 133 -16.42 10.70 -0.57
N GLY A 134 -15.32 11.38 -0.89
CA GLY A 134 -15.35 12.84 -1.03
C GLY A 134 -15.65 13.32 -2.42
N HIS A 135 -16.25 14.50 -2.47
CA HIS A 135 -16.73 15.14 -3.67
C HIS A 135 -15.59 15.84 -4.43
N SER A 136 -14.62 15.08 -4.94
CA SER A 136 -13.84 15.58 -6.08
C SER A 136 -14.73 15.44 -7.31
N GLY A 137 -15.56 16.45 -7.59
CA GLY A 137 -16.47 16.44 -8.74
C GLY A 137 -15.77 16.20 -10.08
N ASN A 138 -16.52 15.61 -11.02
CA ASN A 138 -16.44 15.45 -12.48
C ASN A 138 -15.15 15.73 -13.30
N SER A 139 -13.98 15.86 -12.68
CA SER A 139 -12.71 16.22 -13.35
C SER A 139 -12.13 15.05 -14.14
N ALA A 140 -11.38 15.34 -15.21
CA ALA A 140 -10.72 14.34 -16.04
C ALA A 140 -9.70 13.48 -15.26
N TRP A 141 -9.25 13.95 -14.09
CA TRP A 141 -8.24 13.33 -13.22
C TRP A 141 -8.80 12.86 -11.87
N HIS A 142 -10.09 12.52 -11.84
CA HIS A 142 -10.83 12.13 -10.64
C HIS A 142 -10.10 11.08 -9.77
N MET A 143 -9.53 10.05 -10.40
CA MET A 143 -8.88 8.93 -9.70
C MET A 143 -7.55 9.34 -9.05
N ALA A 144 -6.68 10.01 -9.82
CA ALA A 144 -5.44 10.59 -9.30
C ALA A 144 -5.69 11.57 -8.15
N ALA A 145 -6.80 12.31 -8.21
CA ALA A 145 -7.22 13.20 -7.12
C ALA A 145 -7.66 12.42 -5.86
N ILE A 146 -8.38 11.31 -5.99
CA ILE A 146 -8.75 10.42 -4.86
C ILE A 146 -7.50 9.84 -4.22
N GLU A 147 -6.55 9.33 -5.00
CA GLU A 147 -5.31 8.73 -4.49
C GLU A 147 -4.41 9.75 -3.79
N ALA A 148 -4.18 10.91 -4.43
CA ALA A 148 -3.45 12.01 -3.81
C ALA A 148 -4.12 12.46 -2.50
N TRP A 149 -5.46 12.47 -2.48
CA TRP A 149 -6.22 12.83 -1.29
C TRP A 149 -6.18 11.75 -0.19
N ALA A 150 -6.15 10.46 -0.54
CA ALA A 150 -5.93 9.37 0.41
C ALA A 150 -4.56 9.50 1.09
N ILE A 151 -3.51 9.78 0.31
CA ILE A 151 -2.16 10.07 0.83
C ILE A 151 -2.19 11.30 1.76
N HIS A 152 -2.86 12.37 1.32
CA HIS A 152 -2.99 13.62 2.08
C HIS A 152 -3.69 13.40 3.42
N ILE A 153 -4.87 12.76 3.43
CA ILE A 153 -5.66 12.49 4.63
C ILE A 153 -4.89 11.53 5.54
N GLY A 154 -4.31 10.45 5.01
CA GLY A 154 -3.57 9.48 5.82
C GLY A 154 -2.40 10.13 6.56
N ALA A 155 -1.59 10.91 5.84
CA ALA A 155 -0.48 11.64 6.44
C ALA A 155 -0.95 12.70 7.45
N LEU A 156 -2.06 13.41 7.16
CA LEU A 156 -2.65 14.39 8.08
C LEU A 156 -3.21 13.72 9.35
N CYS A 157 -3.89 12.58 9.23
CA CYS A 157 -4.40 11.82 10.37
C CYS A 157 -3.28 11.37 11.30
N VAL A 158 -2.16 10.88 10.75
CA VAL A 158 -0.98 10.54 11.54
C VAL A 158 -0.40 11.80 12.18
N TRP A 159 -0.25 12.89 11.43
CA TRP A 159 0.33 14.13 11.94
C TRP A 159 -0.47 14.74 13.09
N MET A 160 -1.76 14.99 12.86
CA MET A 160 -2.67 15.54 13.87
C MET A 160 -2.85 14.57 15.03
N GLY A 161 -3.03 13.28 14.75
CA GLY A 161 -3.30 12.27 15.75
C GLY A 161 -2.14 12.07 16.72
N VAL A 162 -0.90 11.95 16.21
CA VAL A 162 0.28 11.82 17.07
C VAL A 162 0.47 13.05 17.94
N ILE A 163 0.33 14.26 17.39
CA ILE A 163 0.45 15.49 18.19
C ILE A 163 -0.64 15.56 19.25
N ALA A 164 -1.88 15.17 18.93
CA ALA A 164 -2.99 15.14 19.89
C ALA A 164 -2.72 14.16 21.03
N VAL A 165 -2.23 12.96 20.71
CA VAL A 165 -1.91 11.94 21.72
C VAL A 165 -0.73 12.38 22.58
N VAL A 166 0.33 12.94 21.99
CA VAL A 166 1.50 13.45 22.75
C VAL A 166 1.11 14.66 23.61
N ALA A 167 0.25 15.56 23.14
CA ALA A 167 -0.26 16.68 23.93
C ALA A 167 -1.11 16.21 25.12
N TRP A 168 -1.94 15.17 24.92
CA TRP A 168 -2.76 14.56 25.95
C TRP A 168 -1.91 13.80 26.99
N ARG A 169 -0.97 12.96 26.54
CA ARG A 169 -0.18 12.07 27.40
C ARG A 169 1.09 12.69 27.95
N GLY A 170 1.61 13.76 27.34
CA GLY A 170 2.90 14.34 27.68
C GLY A 170 3.04 14.76 29.14
N ARG A 171 1.93 14.95 29.87
CA ARG A 171 1.93 15.25 31.32
C ARG A 171 1.86 14.02 32.23
N SER A 172 1.46 12.87 31.71
CA SER A 172 1.14 11.67 32.51
C SER A 172 1.93 10.43 32.10
N ALA A 173 2.72 10.49 31.02
CA ALA A 173 3.41 9.34 30.46
C ALA A 173 4.80 9.06 31.04
N GLY A 174 5.35 9.90 31.92
CA GLY A 174 6.65 9.68 32.56
C GLY A 174 7.76 9.33 31.56
N ASP A 175 8.55 8.30 31.87
CA ASP A 175 9.68 7.79 31.06
C ASP A 175 9.28 7.18 29.70
N ASP A 176 8.00 6.82 29.49
CA ASP A 176 7.57 6.15 28.26
C ASP A 176 7.63 7.09 27.03
N LEU A 177 7.38 8.39 27.24
CA LEU A 177 7.54 9.46 26.24
C LEU A 177 8.90 10.17 26.38
N ALA A 178 9.96 9.44 26.75
CA ALA A 178 11.31 9.97 26.78
C ALA A 178 11.82 10.44 25.40
N ALA A 179 12.94 11.18 25.42
CA ALA A 179 13.56 11.79 24.25
C ALA A 179 13.72 10.85 23.03
N PRO A 180 14.12 9.56 23.18
CA PRO A 180 14.26 8.66 22.02
C PRO A 180 12.92 8.33 21.34
N THR A 181 11.82 8.27 22.08
CA THR A 181 10.48 8.06 21.51
C THR A 181 10.01 9.32 20.76
N LEU A 182 10.22 10.50 21.36
CA LEU A 182 9.88 11.78 20.73
C LEU A 182 10.70 12.02 19.46
N GLN A 183 11.98 11.63 19.44
CA GLN A 183 12.80 11.71 18.23
C GLN A 183 12.22 10.87 17.10
N ARG A 184 11.83 9.62 17.37
CA ARG A 184 11.21 8.73 16.36
C ARG A 184 9.89 9.29 15.83
N LEU A 185 9.02 9.74 16.73
CA LEU A 185 7.78 10.40 16.34
C LEU A 185 8.05 11.67 15.51
N SER A 186 9.09 12.45 15.84
CA SER A 186 9.45 13.63 15.05
C SER A 186 9.94 13.33 13.63
N GLU A 187 10.64 12.22 13.43
CA GLU A 187 11.08 11.76 12.11
C GLU A 187 9.89 11.31 11.26
N LEU A 188 8.95 10.58 11.88
CA LEU A 188 7.70 10.21 11.25
C LEU A 188 6.87 11.44 10.88
N LEU A 189 6.68 12.37 11.82
CA LEU A 189 5.93 13.60 11.59
C LEU A 189 6.52 14.46 10.47
N ARG A 190 7.86 14.57 10.39
CA ARG A 190 8.52 15.23 9.25
C ARG A 190 8.16 14.57 7.92
N THR A 191 8.12 13.24 7.87
CA THR A 191 7.72 12.50 6.67
C THR A 191 6.25 12.79 6.32
N CYS A 192 5.35 12.75 7.30
CA CYS A 192 3.94 13.10 7.11
C CYS A 192 3.76 14.52 6.58
N MET A 193 4.52 15.49 7.11
CA MET A 193 4.48 16.88 6.62
C MET A 193 4.91 16.98 5.15
N ILE A 194 5.97 16.30 4.75
CA ILE A 194 6.42 16.25 3.35
C ILE A 194 5.32 15.63 2.47
N LEU A 195 4.71 14.52 2.89
CA LEU A 195 3.62 13.87 2.16
C LEU A 195 2.40 14.78 2.02
N VAL A 196 2.01 15.50 3.08
CA VAL A 196 0.90 16.47 3.06
C VAL A 196 1.19 17.62 2.09
N LEU A 197 2.43 18.14 2.09
CA LEU A 197 2.85 19.20 1.15
C LEU A 197 2.84 18.70 -0.29
N LEU A 198 3.48 17.56 -0.58
CA LEU A 198 3.56 17.01 -1.94
C LEU A 198 2.17 16.67 -2.50
N SER A 199 1.34 15.98 -1.71
CA SER A 199 -0.04 15.65 -2.12
C SER A 199 -0.92 16.90 -2.25
N GLY A 200 -0.72 17.91 -1.39
CA GLY A 200 -1.41 19.19 -1.46
C GLY A 200 -1.05 19.98 -2.72
N THR A 201 0.24 20.03 -3.06
CA THR A 201 0.74 20.66 -4.30
C THR A 201 0.24 19.93 -5.53
N ALA A 202 0.30 18.59 -5.56
CA ALA A 202 -0.26 17.81 -6.66
C ALA A 202 -1.75 18.08 -6.86
N SER A 203 -2.53 18.14 -5.77
CA SER A 203 -3.96 18.47 -5.83
C SER A 203 -4.22 19.89 -6.32
N ALA A 204 -3.37 20.85 -5.94
CA ALA A 204 -3.47 22.23 -6.41
C ALA A 204 -3.15 22.36 -7.91
N LEU A 205 -2.12 21.67 -8.40
CA LEU A 205 -1.72 21.67 -9.80
C LEU A 205 -2.79 21.09 -10.72
N VAL A 206 -3.55 20.11 -10.25
CA VAL A 206 -4.66 19.50 -11.03
C VAL A 206 -5.90 20.39 -11.06
N ARG A 207 -6.02 21.36 -10.14
CA ARG A 207 -7.22 22.20 -9.97
C ARG A 207 -7.05 23.65 -10.42
N LEU A 208 -5.82 24.14 -10.53
CA LEU A 208 -5.51 25.44 -11.11
C LEU A 208 -5.21 25.27 -12.59
N THR A 209 -5.95 25.95 -13.45
CA THR A 209 -5.76 25.90 -14.91
C THR A 209 -4.73 26.92 -15.37
N ARG A 210 -4.70 28.12 -14.77
CA ARG A 210 -3.69 29.15 -15.06
C ARG A 210 -2.99 29.62 -13.79
N PRO A 211 -1.67 29.90 -13.82
CA PRO A 211 -0.95 30.41 -12.65
C PRO A 211 -1.55 31.69 -12.05
N MET A 212 -2.15 32.54 -12.90
CA MET A 212 -2.78 33.79 -12.48
C MET A 212 -4.03 33.58 -11.63
N ASP A 213 -4.71 32.44 -11.78
CA ASP A 213 -5.91 32.11 -10.99
C ASP A 213 -5.61 32.01 -9.50
N LEU A 214 -4.34 31.81 -9.14
CA LEU A 214 -3.88 31.82 -7.75
C LEU A 214 -4.15 33.18 -7.07
N LEU A 215 -4.03 34.28 -7.83
CA LEU A 215 -4.17 35.65 -7.32
C LEU A 215 -5.56 36.24 -7.58
N THR A 216 -6.20 35.86 -8.69
CA THR A 216 -7.45 36.48 -9.14
C THR A 216 -8.71 35.75 -8.68
N SER A 217 -8.61 34.46 -8.34
CA SER A 217 -9.78 33.66 -7.95
C SER A 217 -9.93 33.51 -6.44
N ARG A 218 -11.17 33.38 -5.96
CA ARG A 218 -11.47 33.05 -4.54
C ARG A 218 -10.83 31.72 -4.14
N TYR A 219 -10.80 30.76 -5.06
CA TYR A 219 -10.13 29.47 -4.87
C TYR A 219 -8.63 29.65 -4.64
N GLY A 220 -7.98 30.46 -5.48
CA GLY A 220 -6.56 30.81 -5.38
C GLY A 220 -6.19 31.51 -4.08
N ALA A 221 -7.01 32.45 -3.62
CA ALA A 221 -6.80 33.13 -2.34
C ALA A 221 -6.85 32.14 -1.14
N LEU A 222 -7.86 31.26 -1.10
CA LEU A 222 -7.99 30.22 -0.07
C LEU A 222 -6.84 29.21 -0.12
N LEU A 223 -6.40 28.83 -1.32
CA LEU A 223 -5.26 27.96 -1.52
C LEU A 223 -3.96 28.62 -1.02
N THR A 224 -3.75 29.90 -1.34
CA THR A 224 -2.59 30.68 -0.87
C THR A 224 -2.58 30.77 0.65
N ALA A 225 -3.74 31.04 1.28
CA ALA A 225 -3.88 31.03 2.73
C ALA A 225 -3.55 29.64 3.32
N LYS A 226 -4.03 28.55 2.71
CA LYS A 226 -3.71 27.18 3.13
C LYS A 226 -2.20 26.90 3.03
N VAL A 227 -1.54 27.35 1.96
CA VAL A 227 -0.09 27.18 1.77
C VAL A 227 0.68 27.96 2.84
N ALA A 228 0.31 29.22 3.09
CA ALA A 228 0.94 30.05 4.13
C ALA A 228 0.79 29.43 5.53
N LEU A 229 -0.41 28.93 5.87
CA LEU A 229 -0.65 28.21 7.13
C LEU A 229 0.19 26.93 7.22
N SER A 230 0.31 26.17 6.12
CA SER A 230 1.11 24.96 6.07
C SER A 230 2.60 25.24 6.28
N VAL A 231 3.12 26.33 5.69
CA VAL A 231 4.50 26.80 5.91
C VAL A 231 4.72 27.22 7.36
N ALA A 232 3.77 27.98 7.94
CA ALA A 232 3.82 28.38 9.34
C ALA A 232 3.81 27.17 10.29
N LEU A 233 3.02 26.13 9.97
CA LEU A 233 3.05 24.86 10.68
C LEU A 233 4.42 24.18 10.54
N VAL A 234 5.02 24.12 9.35
CA VAL A 234 6.36 23.53 9.20
C VAL A 234 7.43 24.28 10.01
N ALA A 235 7.42 25.60 9.96
CA ALA A 235 8.31 26.44 10.75
C ALA A 235 8.06 26.28 12.27
N GLY A 236 6.79 26.23 12.70
CA GLY A 236 6.41 26.01 14.09
C GLY A 236 6.86 24.64 14.61
N PHE A 237 6.75 23.59 13.80
CA PHE A 237 7.18 22.24 14.18
C PHE A 237 8.70 22.15 14.30
N THR A 238 9.43 22.70 13.33
CA THR A 238 10.91 22.73 13.39
C THR A 238 11.42 23.54 14.58
N THR A 239 10.74 24.64 14.92
CA THR A 239 11.03 25.42 16.14
C THR A 239 10.76 24.60 17.41
N LEU A 240 9.64 23.88 17.47
CA LEU A 240 9.31 22.98 18.58
C LEU A 240 10.39 21.91 18.78
N LEU A 241 10.93 21.33 17.70
CA LEU A 241 11.99 20.31 17.78
C LEU A 241 13.33 20.85 18.29
N ARG A 242 13.62 22.15 18.09
CA ARG A 242 14.87 22.78 18.54
C ARG A 242 14.85 23.19 20.00
N ARG A 243 13.67 23.27 20.64
CA ARG A 243 13.55 23.73 22.02
C ARG A 243 13.70 22.57 23.00
N THR A 244 14.67 22.71 23.90
CA THR A 244 15.00 21.74 24.96
C THR A 244 14.27 22.01 26.28
N ASP A 245 13.56 23.13 26.40
CA ASP A 245 13.08 23.64 27.70
C ASP A 245 11.73 23.08 28.19
N ALA A 246 11.62 23.06 29.53
CA ALA A 246 10.52 22.70 30.45
C ALA A 246 9.17 22.26 29.84
N ASP A 247 8.65 21.12 30.32
CA ASP A 247 7.41 20.46 29.88
C ASP A 247 6.18 21.38 29.68
N ARG A 248 6.05 22.46 30.47
CA ARG A 248 4.96 23.45 30.33
C ARG A 248 5.04 24.27 29.04
N ALA A 249 6.24 24.60 28.56
CA ALA A 249 6.40 25.32 27.30
C ALA A 249 6.06 24.38 26.13
N ARG A 250 6.57 23.15 26.15
CA ARG A 250 6.29 22.11 25.14
C ARG A 250 4.80 21.84 24.99
N GLY A 251 4.07 21.68 26.09
CA GLY A 251 2.62 21.46 26.06
C GLY A 251 1.85 22.59 25.39
N ARG A 252 2.16 23.86 25.69
CA ARG A 252 1.54 25.03 25.05
C ARG A 252 1.79 25.06 23.54
N TRP A 253 3.03 24.80 23.11
CA TRP A 253 3.37 24.75 21.69
C TRP A 253 2.65 23.63 20.94
N LEU A 254 2.54 22.44 21.54
CA LEU A 254 1.76 21.34 20.95
C LEU A 254 0.29 21.72 20.78
N THR A 255 -0.31 22.38 21.78
CA THR A 255 -1.68 22.89 21.67
C THR A 255 -1.81 23.94 20.55
N LEU A 256 -0.91 24.93 20.49
CA LEU A 256 -0.90 25.93 19.41
C LEU A 256 -0.75 25.28 18.02
N HIS A 257 0.07 24.24 17.93
CA HIS A 257 0.26 23.47 16.70
C HIS A 257 -1.01 22.73 16.28
N LEU A 258 -1.70 22.08 17.22
CA LEU A 258 -3.00 21.44 16.98
C LEU A 258 -4.08 22.43 16.56
N LEU A 259 -4.10 23.61 17.19
CA LEU A 259 -5.01 24.69 16.80
C LEU A 259 -4.71 25.16 15.37
N GLY A 260 -3.44 25.34 15.01
CA GLY A 260 -3.02 25.67 13.66
C GLY A 260 -3.39 24.59 12.62
N LEU A 261 -3.22 23.31 12.96
CA LEU A 261 -3.65 22.18 12.11
C LEU A 261 -5.18 22.16 11.93
N THR A 262 -5.92 22.42 13.01
CA THR A 262 -7.39 22.51 12.98
C THR A 262 -7.86 23.67 12.12
N LEU A 263 -7.24 24.84 12.26
CA LEU A 263 -7.51 26.02 11.41
C LEU A 263 -7.20 25.74 9.94
N THR A 264 -6.04 25.13 9.65
CA THR A 264 -5.65 24.76 8.28
C THR A 264 -6.64 23.76 7.66
N THR A 265 -7.13 22.81 8.46
CA THR A 265 -8.15 21.84 8.04
C THR A 265 -9.49 22.53 7.79
N ALA A 266 -9.89 23.49 8.64
CA ALA A 266 -11.10 24.29 8.42
C ALA A 266 -11.03 25.09 7.11
N VAL A 267 -9.90 25.76 6.82
CA VAL A 267 -9.65 26.43 5.53
C VAL A 267 -9.72 25.42 4.38
N ALA A 268 -9.15 24.23 4.53
CA ALA A 268 -9.21 23.19 3.51
C ALA A 268 -10.65 22.68 3.26
N VAL A 269 -11.50 22.60 4.29
CA VAL A 269 -12.92 22.25 4.14
C VAL A 269 -13.66 23.34 3.36
N VAL A 270 -13.42 24.62 3.65
CA VAL A 270 -14.01 25.73 2.87
C VAL A 270 -13.51 25.69 1.43
N LEU A 271 -12.20 25.48 1.21
CA LEU A 271 -11.60 25.32 -0.10
C LEU A 271 -12.24 24.15 -0.88
N SER A 272 -12.52 23.02 -0.22
CA SER A 272 -13.15 21.85 -0.85
C SER A 272 -14.58 22.08 -1.33
N ARG A 273 -15.27 23.11 -0.80
CA ARG A 273 -16.61 23.53 -1.21
C ARG A 273 -16.60 24.72 -2.16
N THR A 274 -15.43 25.30 -2.41
CA THR A 274 -15.26 26.43 -3.33
C THR A 274 -15.00 25.86 -4.72
N ALA A 275 -15.80 26.30 -5.71
CA ALA A 275 -15.60 25.87 -7.10
C ALA A 275 -14.19 26.27 -7.57
N PRO A 276 -13.43 25.34 -8.19
CA PRO A 276 -12.16 25.69 -8.82
C PRO A 276 -12.40 26.65 -10.00
N PRO A 277 -11.36 27.38 -10.44
CA PRO A 277 -11.44 28.22 -11.64
C PRO A 277 -11.99 27.41 -12.81
N PHE A 278 -12.99 27.96 -13.50
CA PHE A 278 -13.58 27.34 -14.68
C PHE A 278 -12.59 27.44 -15.86
N ASP A 279 -12.34 26.32 -16.52
CA ASP A 279 -11.62 26.30 -17.80
C ASP A 279 -12.65 26.35 -18.94
N PRO A 280 -12.76 27.47 -19.68
CA PRO A 280 -13.69 27.59 -20.80
C PRO A 280 -13.39 26.58 -21.91
N ASP A 281 -12.13 26.13 -22.01
CA ASP A 281 -11.65 25.28 -23.10
C ASP A 281 -11.82 23.78 -22.78
N ALA A 282 -12.10 23.43 -21.52
CA ALA A 282 -12.23 22.02 -21.08
C ALA A 282 -13.55 21.34 -21.47
N GLY A 283 -14.49 22.10 -22.03
CA GLY A 283 -15.83 21.61 -22.40
C GLY A 283 -16.70 21.22 -21.19
N ILE A 284 -18.01 21.04 -21.44
CA ILE A 284 -18.90 20.41 -20.46
C ILE A 284 -18.49 18.94 -20.42
N GLY A 285 -17.91 18.48 -19.30
CA GLY A 285 -17.44 17.11 -19.17
C GLY A 285 -18.52 16.11 -19.57
N ASP A 286 -18.18 15.15 -20.44
CA ASP A 286 -19.08 14.08 -20.89
C ASP A 286 -19.74 13.40 -19.68
N PHE A 287 -21.07 13.40 -19.59
CA PHE A 287 -21.84 12.75 -18.51
C PHE A 287 -22.31 11.35 -18.93
N SER A 288 -21.61 10.69 -19.86
CA SER A 288 -21.97 9.34 -20.29
C SER A 288 -22.05 8.35 -19.12
N PRO A 289 -23.02 7.40 -19.14
CA PRO A 289 -23.11 6.32 -18.15
C PRO A 289 -21.80 5.52 -18.02
N LEU A 290 -21.05 5.42 -19.11
CA LEU A 290 -19.75 4.78 -19.17
C LEU A 290 -18.70 5.51 -18.31
N ARG A 291 -18.67 6.85 -18.35
CA ARG A 291 -17.78 7.64 -17.49
C ARG A 291 -18.13 7.46 -16.01
N GLN A 292 -19.43 7.38 -15.68
CA GLN A 292 -19.86 7.16 -14.30
C GLN A 292 -19.43 5.79 -13.77
N SER A 293 -19.45 4.76 -14.63
CA SER A 293 -18.99 3.41 -14.28
C SER A 293 -17.47 3.32 -14.16
N LEU A 294 -16.72 3.94 -15.08
CA LEU A 294 -15.25 3.90 -15.09
C LEU A 294 -14.61 4.87 -14.08
N GLY A 295 -15.32 5.93 -13.68
CA GLY A 295 -14.79 7.01 -12.85
C GLY A 295 -13.83 7.95 -13.58
N PHE A 296 -13.69 7.80 -14.90
CA PHE A 296 -12.83 8.62 -15.76
C PHE A 296 -13.40 8.70 -17.18
N ALA A 297 -12.92 9.67 -17.97
CA ALA A 297 -13.33 9.81 -19.37
C ALA A 297 -12.99 8.54 -20.17
N PRO A 298 -13.96 7.89 -20.83
CA PRO A 298 -13.72 6.65 -21.55
C PRO A 298 -12.64 6.87 -22.62
N PRO A 299 -11.53 6.10 -22.61
CA PRO A 299 -10.52 6.17 -23.66
C PRO A 299 -11.12 5.77 -25.01
N PRO A 300 -10.59 6.26 -26.15
CA PRO A 300 -10.98 5.70 -27.44
C PRO A 300 -10.64 4.22 -27.52
N ALA A 301 -11.36 3.51 -28.39
CA ALA A 301 -11.15 2.09 -28.64
C ALA A 301 -9.66 1.83 -28.96
N PRO A 302 -9.03 0.87 -28.29
CA PRO A 302 -7.59 0.68 -28.42
C PRO A 302 -7.23 0.21 -29.83
N THR A 303 -6.23 0.85 -30.43
CA THR A 303 -5.41 0.17 -31.44
C THR A 303 -4.34 -0.69 -30.73
N PRO A 304 -3.75 -1.70 -31.39
CA PRO A 304 -2.64 -2.46 -30.81
C PRO A 304 -1.46 -1.58 -30.35
N ALA A 305 -1.25 -0.42 -31.00
CA ALA A 305 -0.25 0.56 -30.59
C ALA A 305 -0.66 1.32 -29.31
N ASP A 306 -1.94 1.58 -29.11
CA ASP A 306 -2.46 2.31 -27.95
C ASP A 306 -2.36 1.50 -26.66
N ILE A 307 -2.52 0.18 -26.75
CA ILE A 307 -2.35 -0.77 -25.63
C ILE A 307 -0.89 -0.82 -25.16
N LEU A 308 0.07 -0.47 -26.02
CA LEU A 308 1.48 -0.48 -25.66
C LEU A 308 1.99 0.89 -25.20
N TRP A 309 1.50 2.00 -25.78
CA TRP A 309 2.11 3.31 -25.55
C TRP A 309 1.15 4.50 -25.39
N ALA A 310 0.00 4.51 -26.05
CA ALA A 310 -0.67 5.79 -26.33
C ALA A 310 -1.61 6.32 -25.22
N GLN A 311 -1.95 5.56 -24.18
CA GLN A 311 -2.92 6.02 -23.18
C GLN A 311 -2.58 5.65 -21.75
N SER A 312 -1.67 6.41 -21.16
CA SER A 312 -1.25 6.22 -19.77
C SER A 312 -2.04 7.13 -18.83
N ARG A 313 -2.61 6.54 -17.78
CA ARG A 313 -3.17 7.30 -16.65
C ARG A 313 -2.32 7.06 -15.42
N PRO A 314 -1.54 8.08 -14.98
CA PRO A 314 -0.76 8.02 -13.75
C PRO A 314 -1.62 7.59 -12.55
N ASP A 315 -1.29 6.43 -11.97
CA ASP A 315 -1.76 6.04 -10.65
C ASP A 315 -0.76 6.62 -9.64
N VAL A 316 -1.18 7.68 -8.97
CA VAL A 316 -0.38 8.46 -8.01
C VAL A 316 0.07 7.57 -6.85
N PHE A 317 -0.76 6.63 -6.41
CA PHE A 317 -0.39 5.71 -5.34
C PHE A 317 0.79 4.82 -5.76
N TRP A 318 0.68 4.12 -6.89
CA TRP A 318 1.75 3.23 -7.36
C TRP A 318 2.98 3.98 -7.82
N LEU A 319 2.82 5.18 -8.40
CA LEU A 319 3.95 6.06 -8.70
C LEU A 319 4.68 6.51 -7.44
N LEU A 320 3.96 6.83 -6.37
CA LEU A 320 4.58 7.15 -5.08
C LEU A 320 5.32 5.93 -4.51
N VAL A 321 4.70 4.75 -4.54
CA VAL A 321 5.34 3.49 -4.11
C VAL A 321 6.62 3.23 -4.91
N ALA A 322 6.57 3.39 -6.24
CA ALA A 322 7.71 3.19 -7.12
C ALA A 322 8.81 4.24 -6.87
N ALA A 323 8.45 5.51 -6.73
CA ALA A 323 9.40 6.60 -6.47
C ALA A 323 10.09 6.42 -5.10
N LEU A 324 9.34 6.09 -4.05
CA LEU A 324 9.89 5.83 -2.71
C LEU A 324 10.75 4.57 -2.71
N GLY A 325 10.32 3.50 -3.38
CA GLY A 325 11.07 2.27 -3.55
C GLY A 325 12.40 2.50 -4.28
N ALA A 326 12.38 3.26 -5.37
CA ALA A 326 13.57 3.63 -6.12
C ALA A 326 14.51 4.52 -5.27
N TRP A 327 13.98 5.54 -4.63
CA TRP A 327 14.74 6.44 -3.77
C TRP A 327 15.42 5.70 -2.62
N ALA A 328 14.67 4.87 -1.88
CA ALA A 328 15.17 4.12 -0.73
C ALA A 328 16.27 3.12 -1.15
N TYR A 329 16.04 2.38 -2.24
CA TYR A 329 17.00 1.41 -2.76
C TYR A 329 18.28 2.09 -3.25
N LEU A 330 18.16 3.14 -4.08
CA LEU A 330 19.32 3.88 -4.60
C LEU A 330 20.09 4.56 -3.47
N ARG A 331 19.41 5.11 -2.46
CA ARG A 331 20.05 5.66 -1.25
C ARG A 331 20.80 4.55 -0.50
N GLY A 332 20.21 3.37 -0.33
CA GLY A 332 20.85 2.21 0.30
C GLY A 332 22.13 1.79 -0.44
N ALA A 333 22.04 1.61 -1.77
CA ALA A 333 23.17 1.23 -2.62
C ALA A 333 24.28 2.29 -2.62
N ARG A 334 23.92 3.58 -2.69
CA ARG A 334 24.88 4.70 -2.56
C ARG A 334 25.55 4.73 -1.19
N THR A 335 24.81 4.42 -0.12
CA THR A 335 25.35 4.38 1.25
C THR A 335 26.39 3.29 1.38
N LEU A 336 26.13 2.08 0.85
CA LEU A 336 27.12 1.00 0.83
C LEU A 336 28.36 1.38 0.01
N ARG A 337 28.16 1.90 -1.22
CA ARG A 337 29.27 2.31 -2.07
C ARG A 337 30.15 3.40 -1.44
N ARG A 338 29.57 4.36 -0.72
CA ARG A 338 30.31 5.39 0.01
C ARG A 338 31.11 4.85 1.20
N ARG A 339 30.69 3.71 1.78
CA ARG A 339 31.42 3.01 2.84
C ARG A 339 32.54 2.10 2.31
N GLY A 340 32.70 1.99 0.99
CA GLY A 340 33.65 1.06 0.35
C GLY A 340 33.08 -0.34 0.09
N ASP A 341 31.83 -0.60 0.44
CA ASP A 341 31.18 -1.89 0.18
C ASP A 341 30.77 -2.03 -1.28
N THR A 342 30.94 -3.25 -1.82
CA THR A 342 30.43 -3.59 -3.17
C THR A 342 28.97 -4.02 -3.13
N TRP A 343 28.15 -3.50 -4.04
CA TRP A 343 26.78 -3.94 -4.31
C TRP A 343 26.59 -4.25 -5.80
N SER A 344 25.87 -5.33 -6.12
CA SER A 344 25.70 -5.78 -7.50
C SER A 344 24.86 -4.80 -8.33
N ARG A 345 25.40 -4.40 -9.49
CA ARG A 345 24.67 -3.59 -10.49
C ARG A 345 23.46 -4.35 -11.04
N GLY A 346 23.57 -5.67 -11.23
CA GLY A 346 22.46 -6.51 -11.68
C GLY A 346 21.28 -6.52 -10.71
N ARG A 347 21.53 -6.53 -9.39
CA ARG A 347 20.46 -6.41 -8.37
C ARG A 347 19.77 -5.05 -8.44
N THR A 348 20.54 -3.99 -8.67
CA THR A 348 19.99 -2.63 -8.82
C THR A 348 19.14 -2.53 -10.09
N ALA A 349 19.62 -3.07 -11.21
CA ALA A 349 18.89 -3.11 -12.47
C ALA A 349 17.59 -3.91 -12.34
N ALA A 350 17.64 -5.10 -11.71
CA ALA A 350 16.45 -5.93 -11.47
C ALA A 350 15.41 -5.20 -10.60
N TRP A 351 15.83 -4.54 -9.52
CA TRP A 351 14.94 -3.75 -8.68
C TRP A 351 14.25 -2.62 -9.47
N LEU A 352 15.03 -1.82 -10.20
CA LEU A 352 14.49 -0.70 -10.98
C LEU A 352 13.61 -1.20 -12.13
N ALA A 353 13.95 -2.32 -12.77
CA ALA A 353 13.11 -2.95 -13.79
C ALA A 353 11.80 -3.45 -13.18
N GLY A 354 11.82 -4.07 -12.00
CA GLY A 354 10.60 -4.48 -11.30
C GLY A 354 9.69 -3.31 -10.94
N LEU A 355 10.27 -2.18 -10.51
CA LEU A 355 9.52 -0.94 -10.28
C LEU A 355 8.97 -0.34 -11.58
N ALA A 356 9.74 -0.38 -12.67
CA ALA A 356 9.27 0.06 -13.98
C ALA A 356 8.12 -0.80 -14.49
N THR A 357 8.19 -2.13 -14.32
CA THR A 357 7.09 -3.05 -14.64
C THR A 357 5.85 -2.76 -13.80
N LEU A 358 6.02 -2.51 -12.49
CA LEU A 358 4.92 -2.10 -11.61
C LEU A 358 4.27 -0.81 -12.12
N THR A 359 5.05 0.22 -12.42
CA THR A 359 4.54 1.48 -12.96
C THR A 359 3.87 1.30 -14.32
N TYR A 360 4.43 0.50 -15.22
CA TYR A 360 3.81 0.23 -16.52
C TYR A 360 2.46 -0.49 -16.39
N ALA A 361 2.38 -1.52 -15.52
CA ALA A 361 1.15 -2.27 -15.31
C ALA A 361 0.05 -1.45 -14.63
N THR A 362 0.40 -0.47 -13.79
CA THR A 362 -0.58 0.29 -12.98
C THR A 362 -0.90 1.66 -13.56
N SER A 363 0.10 2.34 -14.12
CA SER A 363 0.00 3.71 -14.62
C SER A 363 0.11 3.84 -16.13
N GLY A 364 0.47 2.75 -16.82
CA GLY A 364 0.55 2.69 -18.29
C GLY A 364 -0.80 2.36 -18.93
N PRO A 365 -0.80 1.99 -20.22
CA PRO A 365 -2.04 1.66 -20.92
C PRO A 365 -2.76 0.43 -20.37
N LEU A 366 -2.03 -0.55 -19.84
CA LEU A 366 -2.63 -1.70 -19.16
C LEU A 366 -3.43 -1.28 -17.92
N GLY A 367 -2.96 -0.27 -17.18
CA GLY A 367 -3.70 0.28 -16.04
C GLY A 367 -5.00 0.96 -16.46
N THR A 368 -5.01 1.62 -17.62
CA THR A 368 -6.21 2.29 -18.16
C THR A 368 -7.20 1.27 -18.72
N TYR A 369 -6.74 0.38 -19.58
CA TYR A 369 -7.57 -0.56 -20.33
C TYR A 369 -7.96 -1.81 -19.52
N GLY A 370 -7.24 -2.14 -18.44
CA GLY A 370 -7.59 -3.23 -17.54
C GLY A 370 -8.92 -3.03 -16.81
N HIS A 371 -9.45 -1.81 -16.80
CA HIS A 371 -10.82 -1.51 -16.34
C HIS A 371 -11.90 -1.77 -17.38
N ILE A 372 -11.53 -2.04 -18.63
CA ILE A 372 -12.46 -2.11 -19.77
C ILE A 372 -12.42 -3.50 -20.40
N PHE A 373 -11.22 -4.04 -20.62
CA PHE A 373 -10.99 -5.33 -21.26
C PHE A 373 -10.44 -6.33 -20.27
N PHE A 374 -11.03 -7.52 -20.25
CA PHE A 374 -10.52 -8.66 -19.51
C PHE A 374 -9.13 -9.05 -19.99
N SER A 375 -8.86 -8.98 -21.30
CA SER A 375 -7.52 -9.28 -21.84
C SER A 375 -6.44 -8.35 -21.30
N ALA A 376 -6.70 -7.04 -21.29
CA ALA A 376 -5.81 -6.04 -20.71
C ALA A 376 -5.67 -6.22 -19.18
N HIS A 377 -6.77 -6.55 -18.49
CA HIS A 377 -6.74 -6.89 -17.07
C HIS A 377 -5.85 -8.11 -16.79
N MET A 378 -5.94 -9.16 -17.61
CA MET A 378 -5.13 -10.36 -17.44
C MET A 378 -3.65 -10.08 -17.72
N ALA A 379 -3.33 -9.27 -18.72
CA ALA A 379 -1.95 -8.83 -18.96
C ALA A 379 -1.40 -8.00 -17.77
N GLN A 380 -2.20 -7.06 -17.25
CA GLN A 380 -1.88 -6.30 -16.04
C GLN A 380 -1.62 -7.23 -14.85
N HIS A 381 -2.50 -8.22 -14.65
CA HIS A 381 -2.39 -9.22 -13.60
C HIS A 381 -1.06 -9.97 -13.69
N LEU A 382 -0.73 -10.54 -14.85
CA LEU A 382 0.49 -11.34 -15.05
C LEU A 382 1.75 -10.53 -14.72
N LEU A 383 1.78 -9.25 -15.10
CA LEU A 383 2.89 -8.37 -14.74
C LEU A 383 2.98 -8.13 -13.23
N LEU A 384 1.85 -7.94 -12.56
CA LEU A 384 1.81 -7.64 -11.12
C LEU A 384 2.04 -8.87 -10.23
N VAL A 385 1.60 -10.06 -10.64
CA VAL A 385 1.75 -11.29 -9.84
C VAL A 385 3.04 -12.05 -10.16
N MET A 386 3.56 -11.93 -11.39
CA MET A 386 4.74 -12.69 -11.82
C MET A 386 5.97 -11.81 -12.06
N VAL A 387 5.91 -10.92 -13.05
CA VAL A 387 7.11 -10.25 -13.59
C VAL A 387 7.68 -9.22 -12.60
N ALA A 388 6.85 -8.29 -12.12
CA ALA A 388 7.32 -7.27 -11.18
C ALA A 388 7.84 -7.90 -9.88
N PRO A 389 7.11 -8.83 -9.20
CA PRO A 389 7.61 -9.44 -7.98
C PRO A 389 8.90 -10.24 -8.16
N LEU A 390 9.05 -11.02 -9.25
CA LEU A 390 10.27 -11.76 -9.57
C LEU A 390 11.49 -10.82 -9.61
N LEU A 391 11.36 -9.70 -10.34
CA LEU A 391 12.40 -8.69 -10.50
C LEU A 391 12.69 -7.95 -9.19
N LEU A 392 11.64 -7.59 -8.43
CA LEU A 392 11.77 -6.92 -7.14
C LEU A 392 12.51 -7.80 -6.12
N VAL A 393 12.18 -9.09 -6.03
CA VAL A 393 12.86 -10.04 -5.14
C VAL A 393 14.30 -10.29 -5.60
N ALA A 394 14.55 -10.39 -6.91
CA ALA A 394 15.91 -10.52 -7.44
C ALA A 394 16.82 -9.33 -7.06
N GLY A 395 16.23 -8.16 -6.80
CA GLY A 395 16.91 -6.98 -6.27
C GLY A 395 17.40 -7.10 -4.82
N ALA A 396 16.89 -8.07 -4.05
CA ALA A 396 17.20 -8.29 -2.63
C ALA A 396 17.11 -7.02 -1.76
N PRO A 397 15.96 -6.32 -1.79
CA PRO A 397 15.77 -5.07 -1.08
C PRO A 397 15.94 -5.21 0.43
N MET A 398 15.55 -6.34 1.04
CA MET A 398 15.67 -6.51 2.50
C MET A 398 17.13 -6.64 2.92
N THR A 399 17.94 -7.37 2.14
CA THR A 399 19.39 -7.50 2.35
C THR A 399 20.07 -6.13 2.24
N LEU A 400 19.70 -5.34 1.23
CA LEU A 400 20.23 -3.99 1.08
C LEU A 400 19.88 -3.09 2.26
N ALA A 401 18.61 -3.11 2.67
CA ALA A 401 18.12 -2.30 3.79
C ALA A 401 18.86 -2.65 5.09
N LEU A 402 19.01 -3.94 5.42
CA LEU A 402 19.71 -4.39 6.62
C LEU A 402 21.20 -4.02 6.64
N ARG A 403 21.85 -3.95 5.48
CA ARG A 403 23.26 -3.53 5.37
C ARG A 403 23.43 -2.01 5.39
N ALA A 404 22.50 -1.27 4.78
CA ALA A 404 22.61 0.18 4.63
C ALA A 404 22.16 0.94 5.90
N LEU A 405 21.10 0.47 6.56
CA LEU A 405 20.54 1.13 7.73
C LEU A 405 21.50 1.05 8.93
N PRO A 406 21.69 2.16 9.67
CA PRO A 406 22.55 2.17 10.85
C PRO A 406 21.95 1.28 11.95
N ALA A 407 22.82 0.61 12.70
CA ALA A 407 22.43 -0.05 13.93
C ALA A 407 22.20 1.00 15.03
N ASN A 408 21.11 0.88 15.77
CA ASN A 408 20.79 1.77 16.89
C ASN A 408 20.97 1.04 18.21
N ARG A 409 21.82 1.58 19.11
CA ARG A 409 22.08 1.04 20.44
C ARG A 409 20.81 0.93 21.31
N ALA A 410 19.83 1.79 21.07
CA ALA A 410 18.53 1.76 21.76
C ALA A 410 17.57 0.69 21.21
N GLN A 411 18.01 -0.19 20.30
CA GLN A 411 17.26 -1.29 19.67
C GLN A 411 15.92 -0.90 19.02
N THR A 412 15.81 0.35 18.58
CA THR A 412 14.52 0.95 18.20
C THR A 412 14.56 1.72 16.87
N GLY A 413 15.64 1.61 16.11
CA GLY A 413 15.80 2.25 14.80
C GLY A 413 15.14 1.45 13.67
N ALA A 414 15.10 2.06 12.48
CA ALA A 414 14.44 1.47 11.30
C ALA A 414 14.98 0.07 10.94
N ARG A 415 16.27 -0.19 11.20
CA ARG A 415 16.88 -1.52 11.01
C ARG A 415 16.29 -2.54 11.98
N GLU A 416 16.16 -2.18 13.25
CA GLU A 416 15.64 -3.06 14.28
C GLU A 416 14.15 -3.34 14.08
N TRP A 417 13.38 -2.35 13.65
CA TRP A 417 11.99 -2.52 13.20
C TRP A 417 11.86 -3.51 12.06
N LEU A 418 12.73 -3.39 11.05
CA LEU A 418 12.77 -4.33 9.95
C LEU A 418 13.13 -5.74 10.42
N LEU A 419 14.10 -5.89 11.32
CA LEU A 419 14.44 -7.20 11.91
C LEU A 419 13.28 -7.81 12.71
N VAL A 420 12.61 -7.00 13.53
CA VAL A 420 11.43 -7.40 14.31
C VAL A 420 10.30 -7.86 13.39
N LEU A 421 10.08 -7.17 12.28
CA LEU A 421 9.09 -7.56 11.26
C LEU A 421 9.49 -8.89 10.60
N LEU A 422 10.74 -9.00 10.11
CA LEU A 422 11.25 -10.18 9.41
C LEU A 422 11.20 -11.45 10.28
N HIS A 423 11.46 -11.34 11.59
CA HIS A 423 11.40 -12.46 12.53
C HIS A 423 10.02 -12.64 13.17
N SER A 424 9.00 -11.93 12.69
CA SER A 424 7.65 -12.02 13.25
C SER A 424 6.98 -13.37 12.93
N ARG A 425 6.05 -13.78 13.79
CA ARG A 425 5.21 -14.97 13.55
C ARG A 425 4.44 -14.87 12.23
N TYR A 426 4.08 -13.66 11.83
CA TYR A 426 3.30 -13.40 10.63
C TYR A 426 4.13 -13.60 9.39
N THR A 427 5.34 -13.04 9.34
CA THR A 427 6.29 -13.29 8.25
C THR A 427 6.64 -14.78 8.17
N ARG A 428 6.78 -15.46 9.31
CA ARG A 428 7.00 -16.92 9.34
C ARG A 428 5.84 -17.72 8.74
N ILE A 429 4.59 -17.31 8.95
CA ILE A 429 3.40 -17.96 8.35
C ILE A 429 3.28 -17.57 6.87
N ALA A 430 3.34 -16.28 6.56
CA ALA A 430 3.13 -15.76 5.20
C ALA A 430 4.23 -16.20 4.22
N ALA A 431 5.48 -16.29 4.68
CA ALA A 431 6.61 -16.81 3.92
C ALA A 431 6.79 -18.34 4.14
N HIS A 432 5.83 -19.03 4.76
CA HIS A 432 5.86 -20.48 4.81
C HIS A 432 5.60 -21.02 3.39
N PRO A 433 6.42 -21.94 2.85
CA PRO A 433 6.30 -22.37 1.45
C PRO A 433 4.90 -22.80 1.03
N LEU A 434 4.21 -23.60 1.85
CA LEU A 434 2.85 -24.04 1.56
C LEU A 434 1.82 -22.91 1.62
N VAL A 435 2.02 -21.93 2.50
CA VAL A 435 1.10 -20.78 2.63
C VAL A 435 1.32 -19.82 1.47
N SER A 436 2.57 -19.52 1.12
CA SER A 436 2.90 -18.70 -0.05
C SER A 436 2.40 -19.36 -1.34
N PHE A 437 2.57 -20.68 -1.48
CA PHE A 437 2.03 -21.45 -2.60
C PHE A 437 0.51 -21.42 -2.64
N ALA A 438 -0.17 -21.72 -1.53
CA ALA A 438 -1.63 -21.70 -1.46
C ALA A 438 -2.20 -20.30 -1.71
N ASN A 439 -1.51 -19.24 -1.28
CA ASN A 439 -1.91 -17.86 -1.55
C ASN A 439 -1.69 -17.50 -3.04
N PHE A 440 -0.58 -17.94 -3.63
CA PHE A 440 -0.25 -17.69 -5.03
C PHE A 440 -1.20 -18.40 -5.99
N VAL A 441 -1.42 -19.71 -5.78
CA VAL A 441 -2.31 -20.52 -6.62
C VAL A 441 -3.77 -20.37 -6.19
N GLY A 442 -4.09 -20.63 -4.93
CA GLY A 442 -5.47 -20.65 -4.44
C GLY A 442 -6.13 -19.28 -4.43
N GLY A 443 -5.38 -18.21 -4.09
CA GLY A 443 -5.90 -16.83 -4.13
C GLY A 443 -6.43 -16.45 -5.51
N PHE A 444 -5.77 -16.93 -6.57
CA PHE A 444 -6.17 -16.73 -7.95
C PHE A 444 -7.52 -17.42 -8.26
N PHE A 445 -7.65 -18.72 -7.97
CA PHE A 445 -8.91 -19.44 -8.18
C PHE A 445 -10.07 -18.86 -7.36
N ILE A 446 -9.82 -18.53 -6.09
CA ILE A 446 -10.82 -17.93 -5.22
C ILE A 446 -11.30 -16.60 -5.80
N LEU A 447 -10.38 -15.73 -6.24
CA LEU A 447 -10.75 -14.41 -6.75
C LEU A 447 -11.71 -14.49 -7.95
N TYR A 448 -11.38 -15.29 -8.96
CA TYR A 448 -12.14 -15.35 -10.21
C TYR A 448 -13.42 -16.19 -10.10
N PHE A 449 -13.46 -17.22 -9.24
CA PHE A 449 -14.60 -18.13 -9.15
C PHE A 449 -15.55 -17.89 -7.94
N SER A 450 -15.24 -16.98 -7.02
CA SER A 450 -16.11 -16.67 -5.85
C SER A 450 -17.02 -15.44 -6.01
N GLY A 451 -16.92 -14.73 -7.12
CA GLY A 451 -17.57 -13.41 -7.32
C GLY A 451 -16.78 -12.22 -6.74
N ALA A 452 -15.69 -12.48 -6.00
CA ALA A 452 -14.81 -11.43 -5.48
C ALA A 452 -14.23 -10.54 -6.58
N PHE A 453 -13.90 -11.11 -7.75
CA PHE A 453 -13.40 -10.35 -8.89
C PHE A 453 -14.36 -9.23 -9.31
N GLU A 454 -15.65 -9.54 -9.52
CA GLU A 454 -16.63 -8.53 -9.90
C GLU A 454 -16.80 -7.45 -8.82
N ALA A 455 -16.87 -7.87 -7.55
CA ALA A 455 -17.01 -6.95 -6.42
C ALA A 455 -15.82 -5.97 -6.32
N LEU A 456 -14.60 -6.44 -6.57
CA LEU A 456 -13.40 -5.60 -6.52
C LEU A 456 -13.29 -4.67 -7.73
N MET A 457 -13.72 -5.09 -8.92
CA MET A 457 -13.75 -4.23 -10.13
C MET A 457 -14.72 -3.05 -10.00
N ARG A 458 -15.82 -3.20 -9.26
CA ARG A 458 -16.85 -2.16 -9.07
C ARG A 458 -16.42 -0.96 -8.22
N SER A 459 -15.25 -1.02 -7.58
CA SER A 459 -14.75 0.08 -6.76
C SER A 459 -13.26 0.30 -6.97
N HIS A 460 -12.84 1.57 -6.96
CA HIS A 460 -11.41 1.90 -7.06
C HIS A 460 -10.58 1.26 -5.95
N ALA A 461 -11.05 1.37 -4.70
CA ALA A 461 -10.38 0.77 -3.56
C ALA A 461 -10.27 -0.76 -3.68
N GLY A 462 -11.31 -1.42 -4.22
CA GLY A 462 -11.30 -2.85 -4.51
C GLY A 462 -10.26 -3.22 -5.56
N HIS A 463 -10.19 -2.47 -6.67
CA HIS A 463 -9.20 -2.70 -7.72
C HIS A 463 -7.77 -2.48 -7.20
N LEU A 464 -7.54 -1.41 -6.43
CA LEU A 464 -6.26 -1.13 -5.79
C LEU A 464 -5.84 -2.26 -4.82
N LEU A 465 -6.78 -2.76 -4.02
CA LEU A 465 -6.57 -3.89 -3.12
C LEU A 465 -6.21 -5.16 -3.89
N MET A 466 -6.88 -5.41 -5.01
CA MET A 466 -6.61 -6.55 -5.88
C MET A 466 -5.18 -6.48 -6.46
N GLN A 467 -4.77 -5.31 -6.99
CA GLN A 467 -3.40 -5.10 -7.48
C GLN A 467 -2.36 -5.29 -6.37
N ALA A 468 -2.61 -4.74 -5.18
CA ALA A 468 -1.73 -4.90 -4.03
C ALA A 468 -1.62 -6.36 -3.58
N HIS A 469 -2.73 -7.11 -3.61
CA HIS A 469 -2.73 -8.53 -3.33
C HIS A 469 -1.92 -9.33 -4.35
N PHE A 470 -2.06 -9.06 -5.65
CA PHE A 470 -1.26 -9.73 -6.68
C PHE A 470 0.23 -9.50 -6.49
N LEU A 471 0.64 -8.24 -6.31
CA LEU A 471 2.04 -7.89 -6.06
C LEU A 471 2.57 -8.57 -4.78
N ALA A 472 1.80 -8.55 -3.69
CA ALA A 472 2.20 -9.17 -2.44
C ALA A 472 2.27 -10.71 -2.54
N SER A 473 1.30 -11.33 -3.20
CA SER A 473 1.23 -12.77 -3.42
C SER A 473 2.42 -13.28 -4.20
N GLY A 474 2.70 -12.66 -5.35
CA GLY A 474 3.88 -12.95 -6.15
C GLY A 474 5.17 -12.71 -5.37
N TYR A 475 5.27 -11.60 -4.65
CA TYR A 475 6.49 -11.26 -3.90
C TYR A 475 6.79 -12.30 -2.83
N LEU A 476 5.78 -12.73 -2.07
CA LEU A 476 5.93 -13.79 -1.06
C LEU A 476 6.34 -15.12 -1.69
N PHE A 477 5.72 -15.50 -2.81
CA PHE A 477 6.07 -16.72 -3.52
C PHE A 477 7.51 -16.72 -4.02
N PHE A 478 7.93 -15.68 -4.76
CA PHE A 478 9.30 -15.58 -5.26
C PHE A 478 10.33 -15.34 -4.16
N LEU A 479 9.96 -14.73 -3.03
CA LEU A 479 10.83 -14.64 -1.86
C LEU A 479 11.26 -16.04 -1.40
N VAL A 480 10.33 -17.00 -1.37
CA VAL A 480 10.61 -18.40 -1.01
C VAL A 480 11.38 -19.13 -2.12
N VAL A 481 10.95 -18.98 -3.38
CA VAL A 481 11.55 -19.70 -4.53
C VAL A 481 12.96 -19.21 -4.85
N ILE A 482 13.18 -17.90 -4.93
CA ILE A 482 14.49 -17.34 -5.25
C ILE A 482 15.40 -17.40 -4.02
N GLY A 483 14.89 -16.99 -2.84
CA GLY A 483 15.68 -16.85 -1.61
C GLY A 483 16.86 -15.89 -1.78
N ALA A 484 16.63 -14.72 -2.36
CA ALA A 484 17.64 -13.66 -2.50
C ALA A 484 17.80 -12.81 -1.22
N ASP A 485 16.75 -12.77 -0.40
CA ASP A 485 16.62 -12.05 0.85
C ASP A 485 16.49 -13.00 2.05
N PRO A 486 16.78 -12.54 3.28
CA PRO A 486 16.59 -13.36 4.47
C PRO A 486 15.10 -13.68 4.68
N ALA A 487 14.79 -14.96 4.80
CA ALA A 487 13.46 -15.47 5.11
C ALA A 487 13.51 -16.37 6.37
N PRO A 488 12.43 -16.43 7.18
CA PRO A 488 12.40 -17.23 8.40
C PRO A 488 12.64 -18.72 8.18
N ARG A 489 12.23 -19.24 7.01
CA ARG A 489 12.44 -20.63 6.62
C ARG A 489 13.05 -20.66 5.23
N GLN A 490 14.26 -21.20 5.13
CA GLN A 490 14.94 -21.37 3.85
C GLN A 490 14.76 -22.81 3.38
N LEU A 491 14.19 -22.99 2.20
CA LEU A 491 14.14 -24.30 1.57
C LEU A 491 15.52 -24.66 1.00
N PRO A 492 15.91 -25.95 1.02
CA PRO A 492 17.00 -26.46 0.19
C PRO A 492 16.75 -26.12 -1.27
N ALA A 493 17.83 -25.93 -2.04
CA ALA A 493 17.73 -25.53 -3.43
C ALA A 493 16.86 -26.45 -4.32
N PRO A 494 16.93 -27.80 -4.23
CA PRO A 494 16.04 -28.66 -5.01
C PRO A 494 14.55 -28.48 -4.64
N ALA A 495 14.25 -28.27 -3.36
CA ALA A 495 12.88 -28.03 -2.91
C ALA A 495 12.31 -26.70 -3.45
N ARG A 496 13.16 -25.68 -3.67
CA ARG A 496 12.73 -24.42 -4.32
C ARG A 496 12.38 -24.63 -5.79
N ALA A 497 13.22 -25.36 -6.51
CA ALA A 497 12.96 -25.70 -7.92
C ALA A 497 11.69 -26.55 -8.05
N GLY A 498 11.52 -27.56 -7.19
CA GLY A 498 10.30 -28.37 -7.13
C GLY A 498 9.04 -27.55 -6.81
N LEU A 499 9.12 -26.59 -5.89
CA LEU A 499 7.99 -25.70 -5.57
C LEU A 499 7.59 -24.81 -6.76
N ALA A 500 8.57 -24.27 -7.49
CA ALA A 500 8.32 -23.48 -8.70
C ALA A 500 7.70 -24.33 -9.82
N LEU A 501 8.25 -25.54 -10.05
CA LEU A 501 7.72 -26.50 -11.01
C LEU A 501 6.30 -26.94 -10.67
N LEU A 502 5.98 -27.11 -9.38
CA LEU A 502 4.64 -27.46 -8.92
C LEU A 502 3.63 -26.32 -9.18
N ALA A 503 4.05 -25.06 -9.06
CA ALA A 503 3.15 -23.90 -9.22
C ALA A 503 2.84 -23.55 -10.69
N ALA A 504 3.80 -23.81 -11.59
CA ALA A 504 3.69 -23.57 -13.02
C ALA A 504 2.37 -24.11 -13.64
N PRO A 505 2.06 -25.42 -13.59
CA PRO A 505 0.91 -25.99 -14.30
C PRO A 505 -0.44 -25.44 -13.84
N PHE A 506 -0.56 -24.92 -12.62
CA PHE A 506 -1.84 -24.38 -12.14
C PHE A 506 -2.28 -23.11 -12.90
N HIS A 507 -1.34 -22.32 -13.41
CA HIS A 507 -1.66 -21.14 -14.22
C HIS A 507 -2.15 -21.55 -15.62
N ALA A 508 -1.50 -22.55 -16.22
CA ALA A 508 -1.95 -23.15 -17.46
C ALA A 508 -3.35 -23.78 -17.31
N VAL A 509 -3.58 -24.56 -16.24
CA VAL A 509 -4.90 -25.17 -15.96
C VAL A 509 -5.98 -24.12 -15.79
N PHE A 510 -5.74 -23.09 -14.98
CA PHE A 510 -6.70 -21.98 -14.84
C PHE A 510 -7.00 -21.33 -16.19
N SER A 511 -5.95 -21.04 -16.97
CA SER A 511 -6.10 -20.38 -18.27
C SER A 511 -6.96 -21.22 -19.21
N VAL A 512 -6.73 -22.54 -19.25
CA VAL A 512 -7.54 -23.47 -20.05
C VAL A 512 -8.99 -23.51 -19.58
N ILE A 513 -9.25 -23.54 -18.26
CA ILE A 513 -10.62 -23.52 -17.71
C ILE A 513 -11.36 -22.25 -18.17
N VAL A 514 -10.73 -21.08 -18.07
CA VAL A 514 -11.36 -19.82 -18.48
C VAL A 514 -11.52 -19.73 -20.01
N MET A 515 -10.54 -20.26 -20.76
CA MET A 515 -10.55 -20.31 -22.23
C MET A 515 -11.67 -21.20 -22.77
N GLN A 516 -12.00 -22.29 -22.08
CA GLN A 516 -13.08 -23.22 -22.41
C GLN A 516 -14.43 -22.83 -21.80
N GLY A 517 -14.46 -21.79 -20.96
CA GLY A 517 -15.66 -21.33 -20.27
C GLY A 517 -16.63 -20.61 -21.21
N ASN A 518 -17.91 -20.95 -21.11
CA ASN A 518 -18.98 -20.30 -21.88
C ASN A 518 -19.66 -19.14 -21.12
N ALA A 519 -19.17 -18.81 -19.92
CA ALA A 519 -19.69 -17.73 -19.10
C ALA A 519 -18.64 -16.62 -18.96
N VAL A 520 -19.09 -15.38 -19.13
CA VAL A 520 -18.24 -14.19 -18.93
C VAL A 520 -18.00 -14.03 -17.43
N LEU A 521 -16.73 -14.03 -17.03
CA LEU A 521 -16.31 -13.71 -15.66
C LEU A 521 -16.66 -12.25 -15.36
N ALA A 522 -17.24 -12.01 -14.18
CA ALA A 522 -17.74 -10.68 -13.80
C ALA A 522 -18.67 -10.05 -14.86
N ALA A 523 -19.60 -10.84 -15.40
CA ALA A 523 -20.52 -10.43 -16.46
C ALA A 523 -21.26 -9.11 -16.15
N GLY A 524 -21.64 -8.88 -14.89
CA GLY A 524 -22.32 -7.65 -14.48
C GLY A 524 -21.46 -6.38 -14.61
N TYR A 525 -20.13 -6.53 -14.68
CA TYR A 525 -19.18 -5.44 -14.90
C TYR A 525 -18.75 -5.33 -16.37
N PHE A 526 -18.33 -6.43 -17.00
CA PHE A 526 -17.74 -6.39 -18.35
C PHE A 526 -18.77 -6.32 -19.47
N THR A 527 -19.98 -6.85 -19.32
CA THR A 527 -20.96 -6.88 -20.42
C THR A 527 -21.39 -5.47 -20.88
N PRO A 528 -21.71 -4.52 -19.97
CA PRO A 528 -22.02 -3.14 -20.39
C PRO A 528 -20.84 -2.44 -21.07
N LEU A 529 -19.61 -2.72 -20.62
CA LEU A 529 -18.39 -2.16 -21.19
C LEU A 529 -18.11 -2.73 -22.59
N ALA A 530 -18.22 -4.04 -22.75
CA ALA A 530 -18.04 -4.72 -24.02
C ALA A 530 -19.04 -4.22 -25.07
N ALA A 531 -20.30 -3.99 -24.69
CA ALA A 531 -21.30 -3.38 -25.56
C ALA A 531 -20.91 -1.95 -26.00
N ALA A 532 -20.41 -1.12 -25.07
CA ALA A 532 -20.00 0.25 -25.37
C ALA A 532 -18.79 0.31 -26.32
N TYR A 533 -17.86 -0.63 -26.20
CA TYR A 533 -16.68 -0.73 -27.08
C TYR A 533 -16.88 -1.67 -28.28
N LYS A 534 -18.09 -2.22 -28.46
CA LYS A 534 -18.46 -3.15 -29.56
C LYS A 534 -17.55 -4.38 -29.66
N ILE A 535 -17.23 -4.97 -28.51
CA ILE A 535 -16.38 -6.16 -28.40
C ILE A 535 -17.20 -7.34 -27.88
N ASP A 536 -16.86 -8.54 -28.34
CA ASP A 536 -17.38 -9.79 -27.77
C ASP A 536 -16.66 -10.09 -26.44
N PRO A 537 -17.36 -10.08 -25.29
CA PRO A 537 -16.74 -10.31 -24.00
C PRO A 537 -16.19 -11.73 -23.82
N LEU A 538 -16.77 -12.75 -24.48
CA LEU A 538 -16.23 -14.12 -24.42
C LEU A 538 -14.95 -14.23 -25.24
N HIS A 539 -14.89 -13.58 -26.40
CA HIS A 539 -13.66 -13.53 -27.19
C HIS A 539 -12.55 -12.78 -26.46
N ASP A 540 -12.84 -11.63 -25.84
CA ASP A 540 -11.86 -10.88 -25.04
C ASP A 540 -11.36 -11.70 -23.84
N GLN A 541 -12.26 -12.45 -23.19
CA GLN A 541 -11.90 -13.40 -22.13
C GLN A 541 -10.98 -14.50 -22.64
N TYR A 542 -11.29 -15.11 -23.79
CA TYR A 542 -10.45 -16.11 -24.45
C TYR A 542 -9.04 -15.57 -24.74
N VAL A 543 -8.93 -14.34 -25.26
CA VAL A 543 -7.64 -13.69 -25.50
C VAL A 543 -6.88 -13.48 -24.19
N GLY A 544 -7.55 -12.99 -23.14
CA GLY A 544 -6.95 -12.85 -21.81
C GLY A 544 -6.42 -14.17 -21.26
N SER A 545 -7.22 -15.23 -21.34
CA SER A 545 -6.80 -16.58 -20.94
C SER A 545 -5.62 -17.10 -21.76
N SER A 546 -5.61 -16.83 -23.07
CA SER A 546 -4.51 -17.22 -23.96
C SER A 546 -3.20 -16.52 -23.59
N LEU A 547 -3.27 -15.24 -23.20
CA LEU A 547 -2.12 -14.50 -22.66
C LEU A 547 -1.64 -15.12 -21.33
N GLY A 548 -2.57 -15.47 -20.44
CA GLY A 548 -2.30 -16.19 -19.20
C GLY A 548 -1.50 -17.48 -19.43
N TRP A 549 -1.95 -18.27 -20.40
CA TRP A 549 -1.29 -19.52 -20.78
C TRP A 549 0.09 -19.29 -21.41
N ALA A 550 0.19 -18.42 -22.42
CA ALA A 550 1.43 -18.22 -23.18
C ALA A 550 2.53 -17.53 -22.37
N PHE A 551 2.17 -16.51 -21.58
CA PHE A 551 3.15 -15.69 -20.86
C PHE A 551 3.33 -16.09 -19.39
N GLY A 552 2.38 -16.80 -18.79
CA GLY A 552 2.47 -17.22 -17.38
C GLY A 552 3.64 -18.17 -17.09
N GLU A 553 4.04 -18.99 -18.06
CA GLU A 553 5.12 -19.96 -17.87
C GLU A 553 6.51 -19.33 -17.94
N VAL A 554 6.69 -18.22 -18.67
CA VAL A 554 8.01 -17.62 -18.89
C VAL A 554 8.67 -17.18 -17.57
N PRO A 555 8.01 -16.42 -16.68
CA PRO A 555 8.59 -16.08 -15.38
C PRO A 555 8.87 -17.30 -14.48
N MET A 556 8.05 -18.36 -14.56
CA MET A 556 8.27 -19.60 -13.81
C MET A 556 9.52 -20.32 -14.29
N VAL A 557 9.70 -20.46 -15.60
CA VAL A 557 10.92 -21.04 -16.18
C VAL A 557 12.15 -20.24 -15.77
N VAL A 558 12.09 -18.90 -15.83
CA VAL A 558 13.18 -18.04 -15.37
C VAL A 558 13.49 -18.27 -13.88
N ALA A 559 12.46 -18.37 -13.03
CA ALA A 559 12.63 -18.66 -11.61
C ALA A 559 13.27 -20.03 -11.36
N ILE A 560 12.86 -21.06 -12.10
CA ILE A 560 13.44 -22.41 -12.06
C ILE A 560 14.91 -22.36 -12.47
N VAL A 561 15.24 -21.71 -13.59
CA VAL A 561 16.63 -21.56 -14.05
C VAL A 561 17.48 -20.85 -12.99
N ILE A 562 16.96 -19.79 -12.36
CA ILE A 562 17.65 -19.09 -11.27
C ILE A 562 17.87 -20.04 -10.08
N ALA A 563 16.84 -20.77 -9.66
CA ALA A 563 16.93 -21.70 -8.53
C ALA A 563 17.95 -22.81 -8.78
N VAL A 564 17.91 -23.44 -9.96
CA VAL A 564 18.85 -24.50 -10.38
C VAL A 564 20.27 -23.96 -10.52
N THR A 565 20.46 -22.79 -11.14
CA THR A 565 21.80 -22.19 -11.27
C THR A 565 22.41 -21.88 -9.89
N ARG A 566 21.59 -21.42 -8.94
CA ARG A 566 22.05 -21.16 -7.56
C ARG A 566 22.34 -22.44 -6.81
N TRP A 567 21.59 -23.51 -7.08
CA TRP A 567 21.86 -24.85 -6.55
C TRP A 567 23.23 -25.36 -7.01
N VAL A 568 23.46 -25.44 -8.32
CA VAL A 568 24.74 -25.93 -8.90
C VAL A 568 25.94 -25.16 -8.36
N ARG A 569 25.82 -23.83 -8.20
CA ARG A 569 26.89 -22.98 -7.63
C ARG A 569 27.06 -23.15 -6.11
N ALA A 570 26.03 -23.58 -5.39
CA ALA A 570 26.15 -23.87 -3.96
C ALA A 570 26.88 -25.19 -3.77
N ASP A 571 26.45 -26.23 -4.48
CA ASP A 571 27.06 -27.57 -4.42
C ASP A 571 28.52 -27.54 -4.85
N ALA A 572 28.87 -26.82 -5.93
CA ALA A 572 30.26 -26.66 -6.36
C ALA A 572 31.15 -25.99 -5.29
N ARG A 573 30.60 -25.07 -4.49
CA ARG A 573 31.33 -24.42 -3.39
C ARG A 573 31.45 -25.30 -2.16
N GLU A 574 30.47 -26.15 -1.92
CA GLU A 574 30.48 -27.12 -0.82
C GLU A 574 31.46 -28.26 -1.13
N ALA A 575 31.42 -28.80 -2.35
CA ALA A 575 32.39 -29.76 -2.85
C ALA A 575 33.83 -29.23 -2.71
N ALA A 576 34.10 -28.02 -3.21
CA ALA A 576 35.43 -27.42 -3.07
C ALA A 576 35.88 -27.19 -1.61
N ARG A 577 34.95 -27.00 -0.66
CA ARG A 577 35.28 -26.92 0.76
C ARG A 577 35.60 -28.29 1.35
N PHE A 578 34.85 -29.31 0.94
CA PHE A 578 35.06 -30.68 1.35
C PHE A 578 36.40 -31.20 0.83
N ASP A 579 36.71 -30.99 -0.44
CA ASP A 579 38.00 -31.35 -1.06
C ASP A 579 39.16 -30.71 -0.29
N LYS A 580 39.05 -29.41 0.04
CA LYS A 580 40.07 -28.72 0.83
C LYS A 580 40.23 -29.31 2.25
N TRP A 581 39.12 -29.68 2.89
CA TRP A 581 39.17 -30.31 4.21
C TRP A 581 39.80 -31.70 4.15
N ASP A 582 39.48 -32.50 3.13
CA ASP A 582 40.06 -33.83 2.92
C ASP A 582 41.58 -33.74 2.65
N ASP A 583 42.01 -32.80 1.81
CA ASP A 583 43.44 -32.51 1.57
C ASP A 583 44.17 -32.11 2.87
N GLU A 584 43.55 -31.27 3.71
CA GLU A 584 44.09 -30.88 5.01
C GLU A 584 44.20 -32.07 5.99
N GLN A 585 43.26 -33.02 5.95
CA GLN A 585 43.32 -34.24 6.78
C GLN A 585 44.38 -35.22 6.29
N ARG A 586 44.50 -35.43 4.98
CA ARG A 586 45.55 -36.28 4.38
C ARG A 586 46.94 -35.75 4.71
N ALA A 587 47.15 -34.45 4.56
CA ALA A 587 48.42 -33.81 4.92
C ALA A 587 48.78 -34.02 6.41
N ARG A 588 47.79 -33.94 7.32
CA ARG A 588 47.98 -34.22 8.75
C ARG A 588 48.35 -35.68 9.02
N GLY A 589 47.67 -36.61 8.35
CA GLY A 589 47.95 -38.05 8.44
C GLY A 589 49.37 -38.38 7.98
N GLU A 590 49.78 -37.87 6.82
CA GLU A 590 51.14 -38.05 6.29
C GLU A 590 52.21 -37.46 7.22
N THR A 591 51.96 -36.29 7.84
CA THR A 591 52.89 -35.75 8.84
C THR A 591 52.98 -36.60 10.09
N ALA A 592 51.89 -37.23 10.54
CA ALA A 592 51.89 -38.10 11.70
C ALA A 592 52.64 -39.43 11.43
N GLU A 593 52.43 -40.03 10.25
CA GLU A 593 53.18 -41.22 9.82
C GLU A 593 54.69 -40.93 9.66
N ARG A 594 55.05 -39.78 9.08
CA ARG A 594 56.46 -39.37 8.99
C ARG A 594 57.09 -39.14 10.35
N ALA A 595 56.33 -38.62 11.32
CA ALA A 595 56.82 -38.45 12.68
C ALA A 595 57.01 -39.80 13.39
N SER A 596 56.07 -40.75 13.24
CA SER A 596 56.21 -42.08 13.86
C SER A 596 57.27 -42.95 13.19
N ALA A 597 57.60 -42.72 11.92
CA ALA A 597 58.67 -43.42 11.22
C ALA A 597 60.07 -42.84 11.52
N ALA A 598 60.16 -41.68 12.16
CA ALA A 598 61.40 -41.03 12.57
C ALA A 598 61.79 -41.28 14.04
N GLU A 599 60.85 -41.77 14.85
CA GLU A 599 61.09 -42.38 16.17
C GLU A 599 61.47 -43.86 16.01
#